data_AF-A0A2W4QFY2-F1
#
_entry.id   AF-A0A2W4QFY2-F1
#
_cell.length_a   1.000
_cell.length_b   1.000
_cell.length_c   1.000
_cell.angle_alpha   90.00
_cell.angle_beta   90.00
_cell.angle_gamma   90.00
#
_symmetry.space_group_name_H-M   'P 1'
#
loop_
_entity.id
_entity.type
_entity.pdbx_description
1 polymer ?
#
loop_
_entity_poly.entity_id
_entity_poly.type
_entity_poly.pdbx_seq_one_letter_code
_entity_poly.pdbx_strand_id
1 'polypeptide(L)'
;MSAVAFDTLKYSKRLKDAGVPEKQAEVEAEALAEVLEIRLRDLAAKDDIQTLRGEIKALDEKLSGKINALDEKLSGKINALDEKLNGKINALEERLDNKINALDEKLSGKIGSLEERLGDKMTLLEQRMTIKLGALMVVAVGAVATLVKLL
;
A
#
# COMPACT_ATOMS: atom_id res chain seq x y z
N MET A 1 29.84 26.42 32.21
CA MET A 1 31.15 26.67 32.86
C MET A 1 30.92 27.65 33.98
N SER A 2 31.43 27.37 35.18
CA SER A 2 31.41 28.36 36.27
C SER A 2 32.32 29.51 35.83
N ALA A 3 31.75 30.68 35.55
CA ALA A 3 32.55 31.89 35.38
C ALA A 3 33.22 32.14 36.75
N VAL A 4 34.54 31.95 36.82
CA VAL A 4 35.30 32.32 38.02
C VAL A 4 35.14 33.82 38.18
N ALA A 5 34.33 34.25 39.14
CA ALA A 5 34.09 35.67 39.38
C ALA A 5 35.42 36.37 39.71
N PHE A 6 35.66 37.51 39.06
CA PHE A 6 36.84 38.32 39.35
C PHE A 6 36.68 38.94 40.75
N ASP A 7 37.60 38.61 41.66
CA ASP A 7 37.60 39.12 43.04
C ASP A 7 38.42 40.42 43.11
N THR A 8 37.71 41.54 42.93
CA THR A 8 38.25 42.90 42.95
C THR A 8 39.03 43.20 44.23
N LEU A 9 38.55 42.73 45.39
CA LEU A 9 39.18 42.97 46.69
C LEU A 9 40.50 42.22 46.83
N LYS A 10 40.52 40.94 46.42
CA LYS A 10 41.74 40.14 46.42
C LYS A 10 42.78 40.66 45.43
N TYR A 11 42.35 41.18 44.29
CA TYR A 11 43.24 41.78 43.29
C TYR A 11 43.83 43.11 43.79
N SER A 12 43.00 44.00 44.34
CA SER A 12 43.47 45.27 44.94
C SER A 12 44.47 45.02 46.07
N LYS A 13 44.21 44.05 46.96
CA LYS A 13 45.16 43.68 48.02
C LYS A 13 46.53 43.26 47.47
N ARG A 14 46.56 42.46 46.39
CA ARG A 14 47.83 42.05 45.76
C ARG A 14 48.60 43.22 45.16
N LEU A 15 47.92 44.21 44.60
CA LEU A 15 48.55 45.42 44.09
C LEU A 15 49.16 46.25 45.23
N LYS A 16 48.43 46.40 46.35
CA LYS A 16 48.95 47.05 47.57
C LYS A 16 50.19 46.32 48.11
N ASP A 17 50.15 44.99 48.20
CA ASP A 17 51.27 44.16 48.65
C ASP A 17 52.50 44.25 47.71
N ALA A 18 52.27 44.54 46.42
CA ALA A 18 53.32 44.77 45.42
C ALA A 18 53.87 46.21 45.42
N GLY A 19 53.41 47.07 46.33
CA GLY A 19 53.87 48.45 46.49
C GLY A 19 53.10 49.50 45.68
N VAL A 20 51.97 49.14 45.07
CA VAL A 20 51.09 50.12 44.41
C VAL A 20 50.33 50.92 45.48
N PRO A 21 50.31 52.27 45.40
CA PRO A 21 49.52 53.10 46.30
C PRO A 21 48.06 52.68 46.38
N GLU A 22 47.49 52.71 47.59
CA GLU A 22 46.14 52.21 47.88
C GLU A 22 45.07 52.70 46.90
N LYS A 23 45.02 54.01 46.64
CA LYS A 23 44.07 54.60 45.68
C LYS A 23 44.27 54.10 44.25
N GLN A 24 45.51 53.86 43.83
CA GLN A 24 45.80 53.34 42.49
C GLN A 24 45.41 51.85 42.39
N ALA A 25 45.72 51.07 43.42
CA ALA A 25 45.37 49.65 43.49
C ALA A 25 43.84 49.40 43.49
N GLU A 26 43.06 50.30 44.09
CA GLU A 26 41.60 50.24 44.06
C GLU A 26 41.04 50.61 42.69
N VAL A 27 41.50 51.73 42.12
CA VAL A 27 41.06 52.20 40.80
C VAL A 27 41.43 51.23 39.69
N GLU A 28 42.63 50.63 39.71
CA GLU A 28 43.03 49.60 38.74
C GLU A 28 42.18 48.34 38.87
N ALA A 29 41.84 47.93 40.11
CA ALA A 29 41.00 46.76 40.34
C ALA A 29 39.57 46.98 39.84
N GLU A 30 38.99 48.16 40.09
CA GLU A 30 37.67 48.54 39.60
C GLU A 30 37.65 48.64 38.08
N ALA A 31 38.61 49.33 37.47
CA ALA A 31 38.70 49.47 36.02
C ALA A 31 38.86 48.10 35.32
N LEU A 32 39.67 47.20 35.89
CA LEU A 32 39.83 45.84 35.35
C LEU A 32 38.55 45.02 35.51
N ALA A 33 37.84 45.16 36.64
CA ALA A 33 36.56 44.50 36.86
C ALA A 33 35.50 44.96 35.84
N GLU A 34 35.41 46.27 35.56
CA GLU A 34 34.50 46.83 34.56
C GLU A 34 34.77 46.29 33.16
N VAL A 35 36.04 46.25 32.74
CA VAL A 35 36.43 45.71 31.42
C VAL A 35 36.11 44.22 31.32
N LEU A 36 36.32 43.44 32.38
CA LEU A 36 36.00 42.02 32.42
C LEU A 36 34.49 41.77 32.41
N GLU A 37 33.70 42.59 33.12
CA GLU A 37 32.24 42.48 33.14
C GLU A 37 31.63 42.79 31.76
N ILE A 38 32.15 43.82 31.07
CA ILE A 38 31.75 44.14 29.70
C ILE A 38 32.07 42.96 28.76
N ARG A 39 33.29 42.40 28.82
CA ARG A 39 33.64 41.24 27.98
C ARG A 39 32.86 39.98 28.32
N LEU A 40 32.50 39.77 29.58
CA LEU A 40 31.66 38.64 30.01
C LEU A 40 30.24 38.76 29.47
N ARG A 41 29.71 39.98 29.30
CA ARG A 41 28.43 40.25 28.62
C ARG A 41 28.53 40.05 27.11
N ASP A 42 29.65 40.41 26.50
CA ASP A 42 29.97 40.25 25.07
C ASP A 42 30.56 38.87 24.72
N LEU A 43 30.56 37.90 25.65
CA LEU A 43 31.01 36.55 25.34
C LEU A 43 30.10 35.97 24.25
N ALA A 44 30.62 35.94 23.02
CA ALA A 44 30.06 35.39 21.78
C ALA A 44 29.30 34.06 21.97
N ALA A 45 29.63 33.29 23.00
CA ALA A 45 28.92 32.09 23.41
C ALA A 45 27.39 32.26 23.58
N LYS A 46 26.88 33.42 24.01
CA LYS A 46 25.42 33.61 24.15
C LYS A 46 24.72 33.73 22.79
N ASP A 47 25.32 34.47 21.87
CA ASP A 47 24.80 34.66 20.52
C ASP A 47 24.96 33.38 19.68
N ASP A 48 26.06 32.66 19.87
CA ASP A 48 26.28 31.33 19.28
C ASP A 48 25.21 30.34 19.75
N ILE A 49 24.86 30.32 21.05
CA ILE A 49 23.79 29.48 21.58
C ILE A 49 22.42 29.86 20.99
N GLN A 50 22.13 31.15 20.83
CA GLN A 50 20.90 31.60 20.20
C GLN A 50 20.83 31.18 18.73
N THR A 51 21.94 31.31 18.01
CA THR A 51 22.07 30.88 16.62
C THR A 51 21.84 29.37 16.50
N LEU A 52 22.51 28.55 17.32
CA LEU A 52 22.32 27.10 17.33
C LEU A 52 20.88 26.69 17.69
N ARG A 53 20.22 27.39 18.61
CA ARG A 53 18.79 27.14 18.90
C ARG A 53 17.91 27.44 17.70
N GLY A 54 18.20 28.51 16.96
CA GLY A 54 17.52 28.85 15.71
C GLY A 54 17.72 27.76 14.64
N GLU A 55 18.96 27.32 14.45
CA GLU A 55 19.30 26.25 13.50
C GLU A 55 18.64 24.92 13.85
N ILE A 56 18.63 24.54 15.13
CA ILE A 56 17.94 23.32 15.61
C ILE A 56 16.44 23.41 15.33
N LYS A 57 15.81 24.56 15.62
CA LYS A 57 14.38 24.76 15.34
C LYS A 57 14.09 24.68 13.84
N ALA A 58 14.91 25.30 13.00
CA ALA A 58 14.77 25.23 11.55
C ALA A 58 14.97 23.80 11.02
N LEU A 59 15.89 23.04 11.61
CA LEU A 59 16.10 21.63 11.27
C LEU A 59 14.90 20.77 11.67
N ASP A 60 14.33 21.00 12.85
CA ASP A 60 13.14 20.31 13.36
C ASP A 60 11.91 20.56 12.48
N GLU A 61 11.68 21.81 12.09
CA GLU A 61 10.62 22.19 11.15
C GLU A 61 10.83 21.53 9.78
N LYS A 62 12.07 21.50 9.27
CA LYS A 62 12.41 20.86 8.00
C LYS A 62 12.22 19.34 8.04
N LEU A 63 12.59 18.69 9.14
CA LEU A 63 12.41 17.25 9.34
C LEU A 63 10.93 16.90 9.45
N SER A 64 10.17 17.65 10.25
CA SER A 64 8.72 17.50 10.36
C SER A 64 8.02 17.65 9.00
N GLY A 65 8.41 18.65 8.21
CA GLY A 65 7.89 18.84 6.86
C GLY A 65 8.24 17.67 5.91
N LYS A 66 9.46 17.12 6.00
CA LYS A 66 9.86 15.94 5.22
C LYS A 66 9.10 14.68 5.62
N ILE A 67 8.83 14.49 6.91
CA ILE A 67 8.06 13.36 7.42
C ILE A 67 6.62 13.44 6.89
N ASN A 68 5.97 14.60 7.02
CA ASN A 68 4.61 14.80 6.51
C ASN A 68 4.53 14.56 5.00
N ALA A 69 5.48 15.08 4.22
CA ALA A 69 5.54 14.86 2.77
C ALA A 69 5.76 13.37 2.41
N LEU A 70 6.52 12.64 3.22
CA LEU A 70 6.72 11.20 3.03
C LEU A 70 5.44 10.43 3.34
N ASP A 71 4.76 10.77 4.43
CA ASP A 71 3.49 10.17 4.83
C ASP A 71 2.42 10.38 3.75
N GLU A 72 2.24 11.61 3.27
CA GLU A 72 1.32 11.92 2.16
C GLU A 72 1.63 11.09 0.90
N LYS A 73 2.92 10.99 0.56
CA LYS A 73 3.36 10.21 -0.60
C LYS A 73 3.11 8.71 -0.43
N LEU A 74 3.31 8.17 0.78
CA LEU A 74 3.05 6.76 1.07
C LEU A 74 1.56 6.45 1.08
N SER A 75 0.74 7.28 1.72
CA SER A 75 -0.72 7.17 1.67
C SER A 75 -1.25 7.24 0.23
N GLY A 76 -0.74 8.17 -0.58
CA GLY A 76 -1.11 8.25 -2.00
C GLY A 76 -0.73 7.00 -2.79
N LYS A 77 0.45 6.42 -2.52
CA LYS A 77 0.86 5.15 -3.15
C LYS A 77 0.01 3.96 -2.72
N ILE A 78 -0.41 3.90 -1.46
CA ILE A 78 -1.28 2.84 -0.94
C ILE A 78 -2.64 2.93 -1.63
N ASN A 79 -3.26 4.12 -1.67
CA ASN A 79 -4.54 4.32 -2.35
C ASN A 79 -4.49 3.92 -3.84
N ALA A 80 -3.44 4.33 -4.55
CA ALA A 80 -3.25 3.97 -5.95
C ALA A 80 -3.05 2.45 -6.16
N LEU A 81 -2.42 1.77 -5.19
CA LEU A 81 -2.27 0.31 -5.23
C LEU A 81 -3.62 -0.38 -5.00
N ASP A 82 -4.41 0.09 -4.03
CA ASP A 82 -5.74 -0.44 -3.72
C ASP A 82 -6.69 -0.29 -4.91
N GLU A 83 -6.73 0.90 -5.54
CA GLU A 83 -7.52 1.12 -6.76
C GLU A 83 -7.10 0.16 -7.89
N LYS A 84 -5.79 -0.03 -8.09
CA LYS A 84 -5.26 -0.93 -9.11
C LYS A 84 -5.60 -2.39 -8.83
N LEU A 85 -5.56 -2.81 -7.57
CA LEU A 85 -5.90 -4.18 -7.17
C LEU A 85 -7.40 -4.43 -7.32
N ASN A 86 -8.25 -3.51 -6.88
CA ASN A 86 -9.69 -3.59 -7.07
C ASN A 86 -10.06 -3.65 -8.57
N GLY A 87 -9.45 -2.79 -9.39
CA GLY A 87 -9.66 -2.84 -10.85
C GLY A 87 -9.26 -4.18 -11.47
N LYS A 88 -8.16 -4.79 -11.01
CA LYS A 88 -7.74 -6.13 -11.47
C LYS A 88 -8.69 -7.24 -11.02
N ILE A 89 -9.23 -7.16 -9.80
CA ILE A 89 -10.19 -8.12 -9.27
C ILE A 89 -11.47 -8.07 -10.11
N ASN A 90 -12.04 -6.88 -10.33
CA ASN A 90 -13.25 -6.72 -11.14
C ASN A 90 -13.06 -7.25 -12.57
N ALA A 91 -11.91 -6.96 -13.20
CA ALA A 91 -11.60 -7.47 -14.54
C ALA A 91 -11.43 -9.01 -14.57
N LEU A 92 -10.94 -9.62 -13.49
CA LEU A 92 -10.85 -11.07 -13.37
C LEU A 92 -12.23 -11.71 -13.17
N GLU A 93 -13.09 -11.11 -12.33
CA GLU A 93 -14.47 -11.54 -12.12
C GLU A 93 -15.25 -11.52 -13.44
N GLU A 94 -15.22 -10.40 -14.18
CA GLU A 94 -15.88 -10.28 -15.49
C GLU A 94 -15.36 -11.33 -16.49
N ARG A 95 -14.05 -11.58 -16.50
CA ARG A 95 -13.46 -12.60 -17.38
C ARG A 95 -13.90 -14.02 -17.00
N LEU A 96 -14.08 -14.29 -15.70
CA LEU A 96 -14.55 -15.59 -15.23
C LEU A 96 -16.02 -15.81 -15.56
N ASP A 97 -16.88 -14.81 -15.33
CA ASP A 97 -18.30 -14.87 -15.68
C ASP A 97 -18.49 -15.11 -17.19
N ASN A 98 -17.76 -14.36 -18.02
CA ASN A 98 -17.78 -14.56 -19.47
C ASN A 98 -17.34 -15.97 -19.90
N LYS A 99 -16.34 -16.53 -19.22
CA LYS A 99 -15.89 -17.91 -19.50
C LYS A 99 -16.92 -18.95 -19.07
N ILE A 100 -17.58 -18.75 -17.94
CA ILE A 100 -18.64 -19.63 -17.44
C ILE A 100 -19.80 -19.62 -18.43
N ASN A 101 -20.28 -18.43 -18.82
CA ASN A 101 -21.36 -18.29 -19.79
C ASN A 101 -21.02 -18.96 -21.13
N ALA A 102 -19.81 -18.77 -21.65
CA ALA A 102 -19.37 -19.41 -22.88
C ALA A 102 -19.28 -20.95 -22.77
N LEU A 103 -18.92 -21.47 -21.59
CA LEU A 103 -18.93 -22.91 -21.33
C LEU A 103 -20.36 -23.46 -21.27
N ASP A 104 -21.28 -22.75 -20.61
CA ASP A 104 -22.68 -23.12 -20.49
C ASP A 104 -23.39 -23.14 -21.85
N GLU A 105 -23.16 -22.13 -22.70
CA GLU A 105 -23.66 -22.11 -24.07
C GLU A 105 -23.14 -23.30 -24.88
N LYS A 106 -21.84 -23.60 -24.77
CA LYS A 106 -21.22 -24.71 -25.49
C LYS A 106 -21.73 -26.07 -25.02
N LEU A 107 -21.96 -26.23 -23.72
CA LEU A 107 -22.53 -27.46 -23.15
C LEU A 107 -23.98 -27.62 -23.55
N SER A 108 -24.80 -26.58 -23.43
CA SER A 108 -26.19 -26.54 -23.88
C SER A 108 -26.31 -26.91 -25.35
N GLY A 109 -25.47 -26.32 -26.21
CA GLY A 109 -25.43 -26.65 -27.64
C GLY A 109 -25.06 -28.11 -27.91
N LYS A 110 -24.08 -28.67 -27.19
CA LYS A 110 -23.71 -30.09 -27.32
C LYS A 110 -24.81 -31.03 -26.86
N ILE A 111 -25.53 -30.68 -25.79
CA ILE A 111 -26.67 -31.45 -25.28
C ILE A 111 -27.78 -31.46 -26.33
N GLY A 112 -28.17 -30.29 -26.86
CA GLY A 112 -29.18 -30.19 -27.91
C GLY A 112 -28.84 -31.03 -29.15
N SER A 113 -27.60 -30.95 -29.65
CA SER A 113 -27.14 -31.78 -30.78
C SER A 113 -27.13 -33.28 -30.46
N LEU A 114 -26.95 -33.67 -29.20
CA LEU A 114 -27.01 -35.08 -28.80
C LEU A 114 -28.47 -35.56 -28.72
N GLU A 115 -29.37 -34.74 -28.17
CA GLU A 115 -30.80 -35.00 -28.11
C GLU A 115 -31.40 -35.17 -29.51
N GLU A 116 -31.07 -34.29 -30.45
CA GLU A 116 -31.50 -34.39 -31.85
C GLU A 116 -31.05 -35.72 -32.48
N ARG A 117 -29.76 -36.05 -32.37
CA ARG A 117 -29.21 -37.31 -32.91
C ARG A 117 -29.83 -38.56 -32.28
N LEU A 118 -30.19 -38.50 -31.00
CA LEU A 118 -30.87 -39.60 -30.32
C LEU A 118 -32.33 -39.71 -30.79
N GLY A 119 -33.02 -38.58 -30.97
CA GLY A 119 -34.36 -38.51 -31.54
C GLY A 119 -34.40 -39.15 -32.93
N ASP A 120 -33.52 -38.72 -33.84
CA ASP A 120 -33.42 -39.26 -35.20
C ASP A 120 -33.18 -40.77 -35.22
N LYS A 121 -32.27 -41.26 -34.37
CA LYS A 121 -32.00 -42.69 -34.24
C LYS A 121 -33.20 -43.47 -33.72
N MET A 122 -33.97 -42.89 -32.80
CA MET A 122 -35.18 -43.52 -32.26
C MET A 122 -36.25 -43.63 -33.35
N THR A 123 -36.51 -42.54 -34.08
CA THR A 123 -37.46 -42.55 -35.21
C THR A 123 -37.04 -43.55 -36.29
N LEU A 124 -35.76 -43.61 -36.63
CA LEU A 124 -35.24 -44.59 -37.59
C LEU A 124 -35.44 -46.03 -37.10
N LEU A 125 -35.23 -46.28 -35.79
CA LEU A 125 -35.43 -47.60 -35.19
C LEU A 125 -36.91 -47.99 -35.22
N GLU A 126 -37.82 -47.09 -34.86
CA GLU A 126 -39.28 -47.28 -34.92
C GLU A 126 -39.73 -47.62 -36.34
N GLN A 127 -39.26 -46.88 -37.35
CA GLN A 127 -39.57 -47.15 -38.76
C GLN A 127 -39.11 -48.56 -39.17
N ARG A 128 -37.87 -48.93 -38.83
CA ARG A 128 -37.33 -50.26 -39.15
C ARG A 128 -38.11 -51.37 -38.46
N MET A 129 -38.53 -51.18 -37.21
CA MET A 129 -39.34 -52.15 -36.48
C MET A 129 -40.72 -52.29 -37.10
N THR A 130 -41.40 -51.18 -37.41
CA THR A 130 -42.70 -51.17 -38.08
C THR A 130 -42.64 -51.92 -39.41
N ILE A 131 -41.62 -51.68 -40.24
CA ILE A 131 -41.44 -52.37 -41.51
C ILE A 131 -41.22 -53.87 -41.29
N LYS A 132 -40.32 -54.27 -40.38
CA LYS A 132 -40.03 -55.69 -40.10
C LYS A 132 -41.24 -56.44 -39.56
N LEU A 133 -41.96 -55.85 -38.62
CA LEU A 133 -43.18 -56.43 -38.05
C LEU A 133 -44.29 -56.51 -39.10
N GLY A 134 -44.49 -55.47 -39.90
CA GLY A 134 -45.45 -55.47 -41.01
C GLY A 134 -45.16 -56.57 -42.03
N ALA A 135 -43.88 -56.72 -42.45
CA ALA A 135 -43.47 -57.78 -43.36
C ALA A 135 -43.72 -59.19 -42.77
N LEU A 136 -43.41 -59.39 -41.48
CA LEU A 136 -43.67 -60.66 -40.79
C LEU A 136 -45.17 -60.99 -40.74
N MET A 137 -46.01 -60.00 -40.48
CA MET A 137 -47.47 -60.16 -40.45
C MET A 137 -48.02 -60.58 -41.81
N VAL A 138 -47.55 -59.97 -42.91
CA VAL A 138 -47.96 -60.36 -44.28
C VAL A 138 -47.58 -61.81 -44.58
N VAL A 139 -46.37 -62.24 -44.20
CA VAL A 139 -45.93 -63.63 -44.36
C VAL A 139 -46.80 -64.58 -43.54
N ALA A 140 -47.07 -64.26 -42.28
CA ALA A 140 -47.89 -65.07 -41.39
C ALA A 140 -49.32 -65.23 -41.90
N VAL A 141 -49.96 -64.13 -42.33
CA VAL A 141 -51.31 -64.15 -42.91
C VAL A 141 -51.33 -64.95 -44.21
N GLY A 142 -50.33 -64.77 -45.09
CA GLY A 142 -50.20 -65.54 -46.32
C GLY A 142 -50.10 -67.05 -46.06
N ALA A 143 -49.27 -67.47 -45.11
CA ALA A 143 -49.13 -68.87 -44.71
C ALA A 143 -50.44 -69.46 -44.18
N VAL A 144 -51.14 -68.75 -43.28
CA VAL A 144 -52.44 -69.18 -42.75
C VAL A 144 -53.48 -69.31 -43.87
N ALA A 145 -53.56 -68.34 -44.79
CA ALA A 145 -54.48 -68.37 -45.91
C ALA A 145 -54.24 -69.57 -46.84
N THR A 146 -52.97 -69.95 -47.07
CA THR A 146 -52.64 -71.15 -47.85
C THR A 146 -53.00 -72.45 -47.13
N LEU A 147 -52.82 -72.51 -45.81
CA LEU A 147 -53.17 -73.69 -45.00
C LEU A 147 -54.69 -73.92 -44.97
N VAL A 148 -55.49 -72.86 -44.83
CA VAL A 148 -56.96 -72.95 -44.82
C VAL A 148 -57.51 -73.45 -46.16
N LYS A 149 -56.87 -73.12 -47.30
CA LYS A 149 -57.29 -73.62 -48.62
C LYS A 149 -56.97 -75.11 -48.85
N LEU A 150 -56.12 -75.72 -48.02
CA LEU A 150 -55.68 -77.12 -48.15
C LEU A 150 -56.45 -78.08 -47.23
N LEU A 151 -57.23 -77.58 -46.27
CA LEU A 151 -58.12 -78.33 -45.37
C LEU A 151 -59.54 -78.37 -45.94
#